data_AF-A0A326GHJ0-F1
#
_entry.id   AF-A0A326GHJ0-F1
#
_cell.length_a   1.000
_cell.length_b   1.000
_cell.length_c   1.000
_cell.angle_alpha   90.00
_cell.angle_beta   90.00
_cell.angle_gamma   90.00
#
_symmetry.space_group_name_H-M   'P 1'
#
loop_
_entity.id
_entity.type
_entity.pdbx_description
1 polymer ?
#
loop_
_entity_poly.entity_id
_entity_poly.type
_entity_poly.pdbx_seq_one_letter_code
_entity_poly.pdbx_strand_id
1 'polypeptide(L)'
;MNYPAYALAFHTTAWCSSSPRDVSQALELSQIAADKGSDLVHVAFALDVDEPLSVSLAVRQGAGVAWIPDVHLYAADEKAPLELLAGDRRWFIGPRSFLTNAKLPPKHRRARGEEIAWRRWQHAAATEAPLTLEGALWVPPGGTFKDAIPHERLKIAA
;
A
#
# COMPACT_ATOMS: atom_id res chain seq x y z
N MET A 1 24.94 -11.54 -8.60
CA MET A 1 23.87 -10.62 -8.16
C MET A 1 24.53 -9.54 -7.31
N ASN A 2 24.91 -8.42 -7.91
CA ASN A 2 25.59 -7.32 -7.21
C ASN A 2 24.53 -6.39 -6.63
N TYR A 3 24.22 -6.57 -5.35
CA TYR A 3 23.41 -5.62 -4.60
C TYR A 3 24.26 -4.35 -4.37
N PRO A 4 23.77 -3.15 -4.67
CA PRO A 4 24.53 -1.92 -4.41
C PRO A 4 24.82 -1.80 -2.92
N ALA A 5 26.08 -1.50 -2.55
CA ALA A 5 26.53 -1.45 -1.15
C ALA A 5 25.82 -0.39 -0.29
N TYR A 6 25.07 0.52 -0.91
CA TYR A 6 24.30 1.58 -0.24
C TYR A 6 22.80 1.24 -0.07
N ALA A 7 22.33 0.09 -0.58
CA ALA A 7 20.93 -0.30 -0.44
C ALA A 7 20.72 -0.93 0.95
N LEU A 8 19.93 -0.24 1.80
CA LEU A 8 19.54 -0.73 3.12
C LEU A 8 18.99 -2.16 3.02
N ALA A 9 19.66 -3.10 3.68
CA ALA A 9 19.17 -4.46 3.86
C ALA A 9 17.79 -4.38 4.57
N PHE A 10 16.83 -5.18 4.09
CA PHE A 10 15.41 -5.26 4.54
C PHE A 10 14.41 -4.32 3.83
N HIS A 11 14.23 -4.52 2.53
CA HIS A 11 13.14 -3.89 1.74
C HIS A 11 11.79 -4.63 1.91
N THR A 12 11.23 -4.71 3.13
CA THR A 12 9.86 -5.24 3.28
C THR A 12 8.82 -4.24 2.76
N THR A 13 7.66 -4.73 2.36
CA THR A 13 6.48 -3.89 2.08
C THR A 13 5.79 -3.52 3.40
N ALA A 14 5.42 -2.26 3.58
CA ALA A 14 4.56 -1.81 4.67
C ALA A 14 3.23 -1.26 4.14
N TRP A 15 2.25 -1.17 5.04
CA TRP A 15 0.90 -0.70 4.74
C TRP A 15 0.65 0.60 5.49
N CYS A 16 -0.08 1.51 4.87
CA CYS A 16 -0.57 2.71 5.53
C CYS A 16 -1.98 3.06 5.02
N SER A 17 -2.73 3.80 5.84
CA SER A 17 -4.04 4.31 5.46
C SER A 17 -4.20 5.77 5.86
N SER A 18 -5.01 6.50 5.10
CA SER A 18 -5.40 7.89 5.39
C SER A 18 -6.59 8.30 4.52
N SER A 19 -6.99 9.57 4.59
CA SER A 19 -7.82 10.17 3.53
C SER A 19 -7.13 10.10 2.16
N PRO A 20 -7.87 10.24 1.04
CA PRO A 20 -7.29 10.47 -0.27
C PRO A 20 -6.25 11.60 -0.22
N ARG A 21 -5.17 11.45 -1.00
CA ARG A 21 -4.04 12.37 -1.01
C ARG A 21 -3.96 13.12 -2.33
N ASP A 22 -3.68 14.42 -2.26
CA ASP A 22 -3.26 15.19 -3.42
C ASP A 22 -1.77 14.96 -3.74
N VAL A 23 -1.28 15.59 -4.80
CA VAL A 23 0.11 15.44 -5.26
C VAL A 23 1.12 15.88 -4.18
N SER A 24 0.83 16.93 -3.41
CA SER A 24 1.74 17.41 -2.36
C SER A 24 1.82 16.41 -1.21
N GLN A 25 0.69 15.83 -0.83
CA GLN A 25 0.61 14.84 0.23
C GLN A 25 1.16 13.47 -0.21
N ALA A 26 1.12 13.16 -1.51
CA ALA A 26 1.80 11.98 -2.07
C ALA A 26 3.33 12.04 -1.89
N LEU A 27 3.91 13.25 -1.91
CA LEU A 27 5.33 13.44 -1.61
C LEU A 27 5.63 13.15 -0.15
N GLU A 28 4.74 13.50 0.78
CA GLU A 28 4.88 13.16 2.21
C GLU A 28 4.92 11.64 2.41
N LEU A 29 4.00 10.90 1.78
CA LEU A 29 3.99 9.43 1.83
C LEU A 29 5.25 8.83 1.20
N SER A 30 5.74 9.42 0.11
CA SER A 30 6.99 9.00 -0.53
C SER A 30 8.20 9.25 0.38
N GLN A 31 8.21 10.35 1.13
CA GLN A 31 9.24 10.63 2.12
C GLN A 31 9.17 9.64 3.30
N ILE A 32 7.98 9.31 3.79
CA ILE A 32 7.79 8.29 4.84
C ILE A 32 8.34 6.93 4.37
N ALA A 33 8.06 6.53 3.13
CA ALA A 33 8.60 5.30 2.54
C ALA A 33 10.15 5.32 2.50
N ALA A 34 10.73 6.46 2.12
CA ALA A 34 12.17 6.66 2.09
C ALA A 34 12.79 6.57 3.49
N ASP A 35 12.24 7.29 4.46
CA ASP A 35 12.72 7.33 5.85
C ASP A 35 12.65 5.96 6.52
N LYS A 36 11.54 5.25 6.29
CA LYS A 36 11.32 3.89 6.82
C LYS A 36 12.19 2.84 6.13
N GLY A 37 12.63 3.11 4.91
CA GLY A 37 13.37 2.15 4.09
C GLY A 37 12.49 1.01 3.55
N SER A 38 11.19 1.24 3.31
CA SER A 38 10.25 0.23 2.81
C SER A 38 9.44 0.73 1.63
N ASP A 39 8.96 -0.17 0.77
CA ASP A 39 7.87 0.14 -0.14
C ASP A 39 6.57 0.29 0.67
N LEU A 40 5.67 1.17 0.25
CA LEU A 40 4.36 1.36 0.89
C LEU A 40 3.22 1.02 -0.04
N VAL A 41 2.23 0.29 0.50
CA VAL A 41 0.87 0.21 -0.04
C VAL A 41 0.00 1.16 0.78
N HIS A 42 -0.51 2.19 0.13
CA HIS A 42 -1.40 3.18 0.72
C HIS A 42 -2.85 2.84 0.35
N VAL A 43 -3.72 2.79 1.36
CA VAL A 43 -5.16 2.60 1.18
C VAL A 43 -5.90 3.85 1.65
N ALA A 44 -6.63 4.49 0.74
CA ALA A 44 -7.39 5.68 1.03
C ALA A 44 -8.80 5.33 1.51
N PHE A 45 -9.26 5.96 2.58
CA PHE A 45 -10.64 5.86 3.10
C PHE A 45 -11.26 7.25 3.20
N ALA A 46 -12.55 7.39 2.91
CA ALA A 46 -13.29 8.58 3.34
C ALA A 46 -13.78 8.40 4.80
N LEU A 47 -14.09 9.50 5.47
CA LEU A 47 -14.43 9.49 6.90
C LEU A 47 -15.78 8.85 7.21
N ASP A 48 -16.65 8.76 6.21
CA ASP A 48 -18.05 8.35 6.30
C ASP A 48 -18.35 7.06 5.52
N VAL A 49 -17.32 6.35 5.06
CA VAL A 49 -17.44 5.10 4.31
C VAL A 49 -16.53 4.02 4.88
N ASP A 50 -17.07 2.82 4.99
CA ASP A 50 -16.33 1.64 5.44
C ASP A 50 -15.53 0.97 4.30
N GLU A 51 -15.70 1.46 3.06
CA GLU A 51 -15.02 0.93 1.88
C GLU A 51 -13.81 1.80 1.50
N PRO A 52 -12.69 1.19 1.08
CA PRO A 52 -11.55 1.94 0.57
C PRO A 52 -11.91 2.63 -0.75
N LEU A 53 -11.51 3.89 -0.88
CA LEU A 53 -11.73 4.69 -2.09
C LEU A 53 -10.71 4.38 -3.18
N SER A 54 -9.44 4.23 -2.79
CA SER A 54 -8.37 3.93 -3.72
C SER A 54 -7.19 3.25 -3.03
N VAL A 55 -6.35 2.62 -3.86
CA VAL A 55 -5.07 2.06 -3.42
C VAL A 55 -3.98 2.74 -4.24
N SER A 56 -2.85 3.07 -3.62
CA SER A 56 -1.70 3.68 -4.26
C SER A 56 -0.40 3.07 -3.73
N LEU A 57 0.69 3.24 -4.46
CA LEU A 57 2.00 2.69 -4.09
C LEU A 57 3.06 3.79 -3.97
N ALA A 58 3.91 3.68 -2.95
CA ALA A 58 5.18 4.39 -2.89
C ALA A 58 6.31 3.36 -3.01
N VAL A 59 6.98 3.32 -4.16
CA VAL A 59 7.96 2.27 -4.50
C VAL A 59 9.37 2.85 -4.50
N ARG A 60 10.25 2.28 -3.68
CA ARG A 60 11.66 2.63 -3.64
C ARG A 60 12.36 2.18 -4.93
N GLN A 61 13.06 3.11 -5.57
CA GLN A 61 13.86 2.89 -6.76
C GLN A 61 15.29 3.40 -6.53
N GLY A 62 16.18 3.20 -7.52
CA GLY A 62 17.61 3.49 -7.36
C GLY A 62 17.96 4.92 -6.95
N ALA A 63 17.15 5.92 -7.34
CA ALA A 63 17.42 7.34 -7.08
C ALA A 63 16.37 8.04 -6.19
N GLY A 64 15.35 7.32 -5.71
CA GLY A 64 14.26 7.94 -4.94
C GLY A 64 13.06 7.01 -4.74
N VAL A 65 11.92 7.60 -4.40
CA VAL A 65 10.65 6.88 -4.25
C VAL A 65 9.68 7.35 -5.33
N ALA A 66 9.11 6.41 -6.06
CA ALA A 66 8.12 6.67 -7.08
C ALA A 66 6.72 6.50 -6.50
N TRP A 67 5.88 7.52 -6.65
CA TRP A 67 4.46 7.45 -6.34
C TRP A 67 3.68 6.91 -7.55
N ILE A 68 2.83 5.91 -7.32
CA ILE A 68 1.96 5.31 -8.32
C ILE A 68 0.52 5.40 -7.79
N PRO A 69 -0.26 6.40 -8.22
CA PRO A 69 -1.61 6.60 -7.74
C PRO A 69 -2.59 5.60 -8.36
N ASP A 70 -3.72 5.40 -7.66
CA ASP A 70 -4.95 4.78 -8.16
C ASP A 70 -4.73 3.43 -8.89
N VAL A 71 -4.03 2.52 -8.22
CA VAL A 71 -3.79 1.18 -8.75
C VAL A 71 -5.05 0.32 -8.67
N HIS A 72 -5.25 -0.54 -9.67
CA HIS A 72 -6.44 -1.38 -9.76
C HIS A 72 -6.21 -2.73 -9.08
N LEU A 73 -7.16 -3.17 -8.26
CA LEU A 73 -7.13 -4.49 -7.63
C LEU A 73 -7.36 -5.60 -8.66
N TYR A 74 -6.61 -6.69 -8.58
CA TYR A 74 -6.77 -7.82 -9.49
C TYR A 74 -6.55 -9.15 -8.78
N ALA A 75 -7.39 -10.13 -9.09
CA ALA A 75 -7.19 -11.52 -8.73
C ALA A 75 -7.50 -12.41 -9.93
N ALA A 76 -6.62 -13.37 -10.23
CA ALA A 76 -6.84 -14.27 -11.35
C ALA A 76 -8.06 -15.20 -11.16
N ASP A 77 -8.33 -15.56 -9.89
CA ASP A 77 -9.46 -16.38 -9.44
C ASP A 77 -9.70 -16.16 -7.93
N GLU A 78 -10.64 -16.91 -7.34
CA GLU A 78 -11.01 -16.80 -5.91
C GLU A 78 -9.88 -17.11 -4.93
N LYS A 79 -8.88 -17.90 -5.35
CA LYS A 79 -7.80 -18.42 -4.50
C LYS A 79 -6.47 -17.74 -4.80
N ALA A 80 -6.33 -17.09 -5.94
CA ALA A 80 -5.14 -16.35 -6.31
C ALA A 80 -4.84 -15.22 -5.30
N PRO A 81 -3.56 -14.87 -5.09
CA PRO A 81 -3.22 -13.66 -4.35
C PRO A 81 -3.82 -12.40 -5.01
N LEU A 82 -4.08 -11.37 -4.20
CA LEU A 82 -4.42 -10.04 -4.71
C LEU A 82 -3.16 -9.39 -5.30
N GLU A 83 -3.32 -8.83 -6.49
CA GLU A 83 -2.31 -8.08 -7.23
C GLU A 83 -2.83 -6.65 -7.50
N LEU A 84 -1.93 -5.73 -7.84
CA LEU A 84 -2.22 -4.32 -8.10
C LEU A 84 -1.77 -3.95 -9.52
N LEU A 85 -2.67 -3.51 -10.38
CA LEU A 85 -2.38 -3.17 -11.77
C LEU A 85 -2.15 -1.66 -11.89
N ALA A 86 -1.03 -1.28 -12.51
CA ALA A 86 -0.68 0.11 -12.76
C ALA A 86 0.12 0.26 -14.07
N GLY A 87 -0.33 1.13 -14.97
CA GLY A 87 0.35 1.35 -16.25
C GLY A 87 0.48 0.07 -17.08
N ASP A 88 1.72 -0.37 -17.34
CA ASP A 88 2.06 -1.60 -18.07
C ASP A 88 2.46 -2.77 -17.13
N ARG A 89 2.35 -2.59 -15.81
CA ARG A 89 2.80 -3.55 -14.80
C ARG A 89 1.69 -4.00 -13.87
N ARG A 90 1.86 -5.22 -13.35
CA ARG A 90 1.20 -5.66 -12.14
C ARG A 90 2.21 -5.72 -11.00
N TRP A 91 1.76 -5.44 -9.80
CA TRP A 91 2.52 -5.46 -8.56
C TRP A 91 1.91 -6.47 -7.60
N PHE A 92 2.74 -7.17 -6.85
CA PHE A 92 2.30 -8.16 -5.88
C PHE A 92 3.36 -8.34 -4.79
N ILE A 93 2.94 -8.87 -3.64
CA ILE A 93 3.88 -9.24 -2.58
C ILE A 93 4.59 -10.53 -2.98
N GLY A 94 5.85 -10.41 -3.36
CA GLY A 94 6.69 -11.51 -3.77
C GLY A 94 7.39 -12.21 -2.59
N PRO A 95 8.36 -13.08 -2.89
CA PRO A 95 9.17 -13.74 -1.87
C PRO A 95 9.86 -12.72 -0.95
N ARG A 96 10.00 -13.07 0.33
CA ARG A 96 10.59 -12.19 1.37
C ARG A 96 9.80 -10.89 1.62
N SER A 97 8.52 -10.87 1.26
CA SER A 97 7.61 -9.74 1.47
C SER A 97 7.99 -8.48 0.70
N PHE A 98 8.61 -8.64 -0.47
CA PHE A 98 9.03 -7.55 -1.34
C PHE A 98 7.95 -7.20 -2.36
N LEU A 99 7.70 -5.91 -2.56
CA LEU A 99 6.78 -5.47 -3.61
C LEU A 99 7.44 -5.69 -4.97
N THR A 100 6.93 -6.68 -5.70
CA THR A 100 7.51 -7.17 -6.95
C THR A 100 6.61 -6.79 -8.11
N ASN A 101 7.18 -6.41 -9.25
CA ASN A 101 6.40 -6.19 -10.47
C ASN A 101 6.63 -7.28 -11.53
N ALA A 102 5.60 -7.48 -12.34
CA ALA A 102 5.62 -8.36 -13.51
C ALA A 102 4.77 -7.78 -14.65
N LYS A 103 4.82 -8.43 -15.81
CA LYS A 103 3.96 -8.10 -16.94
C LYS A 103 2.49 -8.26 -16.56
N LEU A 104 1.66 -7.34 -17.02
CA LEU A 104 0.21 -7.40 -16.82
C LEU A 104 -0.42 -8.72 -17.33
N PRO A 105 -1.53 -9.14 -16.71
CA PRO A 105 -2.35 -10.20 -17.26
C PRO A 105 -2.95 -9.82 -18.63
N PRO A 106 -3.34 -10.81 -19.45
CA PRO A 106 -4.00 -10.56 -20.74
C PRO A 106 -5.22 -9.65 -20.58
N LYS A 107 -5.39 -8.69 -21.50
CA LYS A 107 -6.43 -7.65 -21.43
C LYS A 107 -7.84 -8.23 -21.23
N HIS A 108 -8.16 -9.33 -21.91
CA HIS A 108 -9.46 -9.99 -21.84
C HIS A 108 -9.80 -10.60 -20.46
N ARG A 109 -8.83 -10.73 -19.55
CA ARG A 109 -9.04 -11.28 -18.20
C ARG A 109 -9.13 -10.23 -17.10
N ARG A 110 -8.80 -8.96 -17.41
CA ARG A 110 -8.64 -7.91 -16.39
C ARG A 110 -9.96 -7.56 -15.70
N ALA A 111 -10.99 -7.23 -16.49
CA ALA A 111 -12.29 -6.84 -15.94
C ALA A 111 -12.86 -7.88 -14.97
N ARG A 112 -12.85 -9.16 -15.35
CA ARG A 112 -13.30 -10.25 -14.46
C ARG A 112 -12.43 -10.38 -13.21
N GLY A 113 -11.12 -10.21 -13.33
CA GLY A 113 -10.23 -10.31 -12.18
C GLY A 113 -10.34 -9.12 -11.22
N GLU A 114 -10.65 -7.93 -11.73
CA GLU A 114 -10.98 -6.74 -10.94
C GLU A 114 -12.28 -6.97 -10.14
N GLU A 115 -13.31 -7.52 -10.77
CA GLU A 115 -14.57 -7.88 -10.12
C GLU A 115 -14.37 -8.90 -8.98
N ILE A 116 -13.59 -9.95 -9.24
CA ILE A 116 -13.27 -10.97 -8.22
C ILE A 116 -12.50 -10.33 -7.05
N ALA A 117 -11.51 -9.48 -7.35
CA ALA A 117 -10.71 -8.83 -6.33
C ALA A 117 -11.55 -7.94 -5.41
N TRP A 118 -12.42 -7.11 -6.00
CA TRP A 118 -13.31 -6.23 -5.25
C TRP A 118 -14.28 -7.00 -4.36
N ARG A 119 -14.95 -8.02 -4.91
CA ARG A 119 -15.85 -8.86 -4.11
C ARG A 119 -15.14 -9.51 -2.94
N ARG A 120 -13.91 -10.00 -3.14
CA ARG A 120 -13.10 -10.61 -2.08
C ARG A 120 -12.69 -9.60 -1.02
N TRP A 121 -12.30 -8.40 -1.41
CA TRP A 121 -11.99 -7.33 -0.46
C TRP A 121 -13.21 -6.99 0.39
N GLN A 122 -14.37 -6.73 -0.24
CA GLN A 122 -15.62 -6.40 0.46
C GLN A 122 -16.03 -7.53 1.41
N HIS A 123 -15.93 -8.79 0.96
CA HIS A 123 -16.23 -9.93 1.81
C HIS A 123 -15.28 -10.01 3.02
N ALA A 124 -13.97 -9.79 2.81
CA ALA A 124 -13.00 -9.77 3.92
C ALA A 124 -13.34 -8.65 4.91
N ALA A 125 -13.57 -7.43 4.42
CA ALA A 125 -13.94 -6.28 5.27
C ALA A 125 -15.23 -6.54 6.08
N ALA A 126 -16.23 -7.21 5.50
CA ALA A 126 -17.48 -7.52 6.17
C ALA A 126 -17.41 -8.67 7.20
N THR A 127 -16.38 -9.52 7.12
CA THR A 127 -16.28 -10.74 7.94
C THR A 127 -15.13 -10.74 8.93
N GLU A 128 -14.14 -9.88 8.75
CA GLU A 128 -13.04 -9.77 9.71
C GLU A 128 -13.47 -9.06 10.99
N ALA A 129 -13.08 -9.63 12.13
CA ALA A 129 -13.26 -9.00 13.42
C ALA A 129 -12.36 -7.75 13.54
N PRO A 130 -12.74 -6.76 14.35
CA PRO A 130 -11.88 -5.61 14.62
C PRO A 130 -10.49 -6.06 15.08
N LEU A 131 -9.46 -5.66 14.33
CA LEU A 131 -8.07 -5.98 14.65
C LEU A 131 -7.45 -4.81 15.45
N THR A 132 -6.74 -5.13 16.52
CA THR A 132 -5.84 -4.15 17.14
C THR A 132 -4.56 -4.09 16.31
N LEU A 133 -4.23 -2.92 15.77
CA LEU A 133 -3.03 -2.70 14.98
C LEU A 133 -1.82 -2.50 15.91
N GLU A 134 -1.39 -3.56 16.60
CA GLU A 134 -0.24 -3.52 17.49
C GLU A 134 1.03 -3.09 16.73
N GLY A 135 1.75 -2.11 17.28
CA GLY A 135 2.96 -1.55 16.65
C GLY A 135 2.67 -0.63 15.47
N ALA A 136 1.41 -0.25 15.24
CA ALA A 136 1.08 0.82 14.29
C ALA A 136 1.60 2.17 14.78
N LEU A 137 1.95 2.99 13.80
CA LEU A 137 2.51 4.32 14.02
C LEU A 137 1.60 5.34 13.34
N TRP A 138 1.30 6.41 14.05
CA TRP A 138 0.65 7.58 13.49
C TRP A 138 1.68 8.64 13.18
N VAL A 139 1.78 9.02 11.91
CA VAL A 139 2.60 10.15 11.47
C VAL A 139 1.68 11.37 11.38
N PRO A 140 1.95 12.44 12.14
CA PRO A 140 1.12 13.64 12.09
C PRO A 140 1.21 14.30 10.70
N PRO A 141 0.15 15.02 10.25
CA PRO A 141 0.18 15.77 9.01
C PRO A 141 1.40 16.72 8.94
N GLY A 142 2.10 16.74 7.81
CA GLY A 142 3.32 17.52 7.60
C GLY A 142 4.56 17.01 8.36
N GLY A 143 4.44 15.94 9.14
CA GLY A 143 5.54 15.29 9.83
C GLY A 143 6.28 14.25 8.98
N THR A 144 7.38 13.75 9.53
CA THR A 144 8.20 12.67 8.97
C THR A 144 8.04 11.39 9.76
N PHE A 145 8.66 10.30 9.31
CA PHE A 145 8.64 9.05 10.07
C PHE A 145 9.28 9.18 11.46
N LYS A 146 10.18 10.15 11.68
CA LYS A 146 10.78 10.42 13.00
C LYS A 146 9.80 11.04 13.99
N ASP A 147 8.78 11.70 13.48
CA ASP A 147 7.72 12.34 14.28
C ASP A 147 6.58 11.35 14.59
N ALA A 148 6.73 10.09 14.18
CA ALA A 148 5.74 9.05 14.37
C ALA A 148 5.48 8.77 15.85
N ILE A 149 4.20 8.70 16.19
CA ILE A 149 3.72 8.39 17.54
C ILE A 149 3.13 6.97 17.53
N PRO A 150 3.55 6.08 18.44
CA PRO A 150 2.91 4.77 18.62
C PRO A 150 1.41 4.92 18.82
N HIS A 151 0.62 4.14 18.08
CA HIS A 151 -0.84 4.24 18.10
C HIS A 151 -1.40 4.04 19.52
N GLU A 152 -0.76 3.20 20.33
CA GLU A 152 -1.12 2.93 21.73
C GLU A 152 -0.98 4.15 22.65
N ARG A 153 -0.23 5.17 22.23
CA ARG A 153 -0.03 6.43 22.96
C ARG A 153 -1.00 7.53 22.54
N LEU A 154 -1.78 7.32 21.48
CA LEU A 154 -2.77 8.29 21.04
C LEU A 154 -3.93 8.31 22.04
N LYS A 155 -4.15 9.48 22.64
CA LYS A 155 -5.36 9.74 23.42
C LYS A 155 -6.37 10.39 22.49
N ILE A 156 -7.41 9.66 22.11
CA ILE A 156 -8.56 10.24 21.42
C ILE A 156 -9.35 11.01 22.48
N ALA A 157 -9.35 12.34 22.40
CA ALA A 157 -10.25 13.15 23.21
C ALA A 157 -11.68 12.98 22.65
N ALA A 158 -12.59 12.50 23.50
CA ALA A 158 -14.00 12.35 23.20
C ALA A 158 -14.73 13.71 23.19
#